data_AF-A0A2E8DUC1-F1
#
_entry.id   AF-A0A2E8DUC1-F1
#
_cell.length_a   1.000
_cell.length_b   1.000
_cell.length_c   1.000
_cell.angle_alpha   90.00
_cell.angle_beta   90.00
_cell.angle_gamma   90.00
#
_symmetry.space_group_name_H-M   'P 1'
#
loop_
_entity.id
_entity.type
_entity.pdbx_description
1 polymer ?
#
loop_
_entity_poly.entity_id
_entity_poly.type
_entity_poly.pdbx_seq_one_letter_code
_entity_poly.pdbx_strand_id
1 'polypeptide(L)'
;MKILFFRSLFLLFPFSLFVTGQQQITWPKDGAEMVLIPSGAFEMGDHLNDGDIRERPVHRVELDSFYMDKHQVTVGQFRQFINQSGYDYPAHLWSKVAEYSPADDYPDGPTGLG
;
A
#
# COMPACT_ATOMS: atom_id res chain seq x y z
N MET A 1 -62.29 -23.18 12.59
CA MET A 1 -61.48 -22.20 13.35
C MET A 1 -60.45 -21.59 12.39
N LYS A 2 -60.54 -20.26 12.17
CA LYS A 2 -59.55 -19.27 11.64
C LYS A 2 -59.07 -19.46 10.17
N ILE A 3 -59.48 -18.65 9.18
CA ILE A 3 -59.14 -17.24 8.86
C ILE A 3 -57.68 -17.14 8.34
N LEU A 4 -57.39 -17.04 7.03
CA LEU A 4 -57.53 -15.95 6.01
C LEU A 4 -56.17 -15.25 5.74
N PHE A 5 -55.83 -15.12 4.44
CA PHE A 5 -55.23 -13.95 3.74
C PHE A 5 -53.77 -13.50 3.96
N PHE A 6 -53.10 -13.16 2.83
CA PHE A 6 -52.51 -11.85 2.46
C PHE A 6 -51.12 -12.03 1.78
N ARG A 7 -51.04 -12.01 0.44
CA ARG A 7 -50.68 -10.86 -0.43
C ARG A 7 -49.31 -10.21 -0.16
N SER A 8 -48.60 -9.99 -1.27
CA SER A 8 -47.62 -8.90 -1.48
C SER A 8 -46.25 -9.12 -0.82
N LEU A 9 -45.11 -8.66 -1.34
CA LEU A 9 -44.79 -7.58 -2.28
C LEU A 9 -43.32 -7.76 -2.66
N PHE A 10 -42.96 -7.61 -3.94
CA PHE A 10 -41.58 -7.42 -4.38
C PHE A 10 -41.02 -6.14 -3.71
N LEU A 11 -40.07 -6.29 -2.79
CA LEU A 11 -39.15 -5.21 -2.39
C LEU A 11 -37.75 -5.76 -2.64
N LEU A 12 -37.18 -5.50 -3.83
CA LEU A 12 -36.23 -4.40 -3.97
C LEU A 12 -35.25 -4.39 -2.79
N PHE A 13 -34.44 -5.45 -2.66
CA PHE A 13 -33.12 -5.24 -2.09
C PHE A 13 -32.35 -4.50 -3.18
N PRO A 14 -32.18 -3.17 -3.07
CA PRO A 14 -31.51 -2.40 -4.09
C PRO A 14 -30.16 -3.05 -4.31
N PHE A 15 -29.93 -3.45 -5.57
CA PHE A 15 -28.66 -3.40 -6.26
C PHE A 15 -27.56 -3.05 -5.27
N SER A 16 -27.00 -4.06 -4.60
CA SER A 16 -25.87 -3.83 -3.71
C SER A 16 -24.83 -3.24 -4.63
N LEU A 17 -24.70 -1.91 -4.55
CA LEU A 17 -23.92 -1.11 -5.45
C LEU A 17 -22.53 -1.66 -5.26
N PHE A 18 -22.06 -2.45 -6.23
CA PHE A 18 -20.67 -2.83 -6.34
C PHE A 18 -19.93 -1.51 -6.50
N VAL A 19 -19.57 -0.87 -5.38
CA VAL A 19 -18.59 0.20 -5.38
C VAL A 19 -17.25 -0.50 -5.55
N THR A 20 -16.99 -0.97 -6.76
CA THR A 20 -15.61 -1.18 -7.24
C THR A 20 -15.11 0.19 -7.70
N GLY A 21 -15.02 1.14 -6.76
CA GLY A 21 -14.20 2.31 -6.97
C GLY A 21 -12.76 1.82 -7.03
N GLN A 22 -12.02 2.19 -8.08
CA GLN A 22 -10.68 1.69 -8.37
C GLN A 22 -9.80 1.65 -7.12
N GLN A 23 -9.64 0.47 -6.53
CA GLN A 23 -8.72 0.24 -5.42
C GLN A 23 -7.27 0.39 -5.84
N GLN A 24 -6.98 0.42 -7.14
CA GLN A 24 -5.63 0.52 -7.67
C GLN A 24 -5.54 1.65 -8.69
N ILE A 25 -4.48 2.44 -8.58
CA ILE A 25 -4.09 3.48 -9.54
C ILE A 25 -2.70 3.18 -10.09
N THR A 26 -2.39 3.73 -11.26
CA THR A 26 -1.02 3.85 -11.75
C THR A 26 -0.60 5.30 -11.58
N TRP A 27 0.42 5.55 -10.75
CA TRP A 27 0.89 6.90 -10.48
C TRP A 27 1.55 7.49 -11.74
N PRO A 28 1.08 8.63 -12.26
CA PRO A 28 1.56 9.15 -13.54
C PRO A 28 3.04 9.57 -13.55
N LYS A 29 3.66 9.76 -12.38
CA LYS A 29 5.02 10.30 -12.27
C LYS A 29 6.09 9.25 -12.60
N ASP A 30 5.91 8.03 -12.14
CA ASP A 30 6.88 6.92 -12.18
C ASP A 30 6.25 5.58 -12.62
N GLY A 31 4.96 5.57 -12.93
CA GLY A 31 4.23 4.36 -13.33
C GLY A 31 3.97 3.38 -12.19
N ALA A 32 4.18 3.76 -10.93
CA ALA A 32 3.98 2.87 -9.80
C ALA A 32 2.52 2.43 -9.66
N GLU A 33 2.28 1.12 -9.47
CA GLU A 33 0.98 0.60 -9.08
C GLU A 33 0.75 0.88 -7.59
N MET A 34 -0.24 1.68 -7.25
CA MET A 34 -0.60 1.98 -5.87
C MET A 34 -1.97 1.43 -5.52
N VAL A 35 -2.14 0.94 -4.29
CA VAL A 35 -3.40 0.44 -3.76
C VAL A 35 -3.97 1.39 -2.70
N LEU A 36 -5.29 1.57 -2.70
CA LEU A 36 -6.01 2.33 -1.69
C LEU A 36 -6.12 1.50 -0.40
N ILE A 37 -5.49 1.99 0.65
CA ILE A 37 -5.70 1.53 2.02
C ILE A 37 -6.89 2.31 2.60
N PRO A 38 -7.99 1.65 2.96
CA PRO A 38 -9.16 2.33 3.50
C PRO A 38 -8.87 2.89 4.89
N SER A 39 -9.57 3.96 5.25
CA SER A 39 -9.56 4.48 6.62
C SER A 39 -10.04 3.44 7.61
N GLY A 40 -9.53 3.53 8.83
CA GLY A 40 -9.90 2.61 9.89
C GLY A 40 -8.99 2.71 11.10
N ALA A 41 -9.33 1.92 12.11
CA ALA A 41 -8.51 1.78 13.30
C ALA A 41 -7.99 0.35 13.44
N PHE A 42 -6.74 0.21 13.88
CA PHE A 42 -6.10 -1.08 14.11
C PHE A 42 -5.12 -0.98 15.30
N GLU A 43 -4.74 -2.14 15.83
CA GLU A 43 -3.72 -2.24 16.89
C GLU A 43 -2.33 -2.33 16.24
N MET A 44 -1.47 -1.35 16.52
CA MET A 44 -0.10 -1.30 16.02
C MET A 44 0.88 -1.71 17.12
N GLY A 45 1.84 -2.55 16.76
CA GLY A 45 2.92 -3.02 17.64
C GLY A 45 3.04 -4.54 17.67
N ASP A 46 4.04 -5.02 18.39
CA ASP A 46 4.32 -6.45 18.54
C ASP A 46 3.35 -7.12 19.54
N HIS A 47 2.51 -8.01 19.02
CA HIS A 47 1.53 -8.79 19.78
C HIS A 47 2.08 -10.10 20.33
N LEU A 48 3.17 -10.62 19.75
CA LEU A 48 3.78 -11.90 20.11
C LEU A 48 4.87 -11.74 21.17
N ASN A 49 5.34 -10.51 21.39
CA ASN A 49 6.37 -10.17 22.37
C ASN A 49 7.69 -10.90 22.08
N ASP A 50 8.03 -11.02 20.80
CA ASP A 50 9.27 -11.60 20.28
C ASP A 50 10.14 -10.58 19.52
N GLY A 51 9.67 -9.33 19.38
CA GLY A 51 10.37 -8.21 18.75
C GLY A 51 11.18 -7.32 19.69
N ASP A 52 11.72 -6.22 19.15
CA ASP A 52 12.46 -5.21 19.91
C ASP A 52 11.53 -4.46 20.89
N ILE A 53 12.06 -3.98 22.01
CA ILE A 53 11.29 -3.21 23.00
C ILE A 53 10.62 -1.96 22.40
N ARG A 54 11.17 -1.41 21.31
CA ARG A 54 10.65 -0.24 20.59
C ARG A 54 9.40 -0.56 19.76
N GLU A 55 9.10 -1.83 19.50
CA GLU A 55 7.90 -2.28 18.78
C GLU A 55 6.68 -2.39 19.71
N ARG A 56 6.85 -2.02 20.98
CA ARG A 56 5.87 -2.11 22.06
C ARG A 56 5.66 -0.74 22.73
N PRO A 57 4.51 -0.52 23.39
CA PRO A 57 3.37 -1.42 23.53
C PRO A 57 2.47 -1.42 22.29
N VAL A 58 1.64 -2.46 22.18
CA VAL A 58 0.51 -2.47 21.27
C VAL A 58 -0.44 -1.32 21.63
N HIS A 59 -0.82 -0.51 20.65
CA HIS A 59 -1.74 0.60 20.84
C HIS A 59 -2.62 0.84 19.61
N ARG A 60 -3.83 1.37 19.86
CA ARG A 60 -4.81 1.68 18.82
C ARG A 60 -4.40 2.92 18.02
N VAL A 61 -4.31 2.77 16.70
CA VAL A 61 -4.05 3.83 15.73
C VAL A 61 -5.26 3.96 14.80
N GLU A 62 -5.66 5.18 14.48
CA GLU A 62 -6.73 5.50 13.53
C GLU A 62 -6.17 6.37 12.41
N LEU A 63 -6.36 5.94 11.16
CA LEU A 63 -5.83 6.61 9.96
C LEU A 63 -6.96 6.88 8.97
N ASP A 64 -6.83 8.00 8.25
CA ASP A 64 -7.62 8.27 7.05
C ASP A 64 -7.18 7.38 5.89
N SER A 65 -7.97 7.30 4.82
CA SER A 65 -7.63 6.52 3.64
C SER A 65 -6.43 7.13 2.91
N PHE A 66 -5.50 6.29 2.44
CA PHE A 66 -4.32 6.72 1.69
C PHE A 66 -3.93 5.67 0.63
N TYR A 67 -3.11 6.07 -0.35
CA TYR A 67 -2.55 5.14 -1.33
C TYR A 67 -1.14 4.69 -0.90
N MET A 68 -0.83 3.41 -1.09
CA MET A 68 0.49 2.81 -0.84
C MET A 68 0.96 2.05 -2.08
N ASP A 69 2.25 2.13 -2.39
CA ASP A 69 2.84 1.35 -3.49
C ASP A 69 2.66 -0.15 -3.24
N LYS A 70 2.26 -0.87 -4.30
CA LYS A 70 2.08 -2.32 -4.28
C LYS A 70 3.41 -3.08 -4.26
N HIS A 71 4.46 -2.46 -4.79
CA HIS A 71 5.81 -3.02 -4.90
C HIS A 71 6.81 -2.03 -4.33
N GLN A 72 7.97 -2.53 -3.87
CA GLN A 72 9.08 -1.65 -3.49
C GLN A 72 9.53 -0.84 -4.69
N VAL A 73 10.08 0.35 -4.42
CA VAL A 73 10.67 1.21 -5.45
C VAL A 73 11.77 0.43 -6.16
N THR A 74 11.81 0.49 -7.48
CA THR A 74 12.84 -0.22 -8.26
C THR A 74 14.05 0.66 -8.54
N VAL A 75 15.18 0.04 -8.88
CA VAL A 75 16.38 0.77 -9.29
C VAL A 75 16.10 1.68 -10.50
N GLY A 76 15.27 1.23 -11.45
CA GLY A 76 14.84 2.03 -12.60
C GLY A 76 14.04 3.27 -12.20
N GLN A 77 13.10 3.14 -11.27
CA GLN A 77 12.33 4.26 -10.73
C GLN A 77 13.22 5.25 -9.98
N PHE A 78 14.18 4.77 -9.19
CA PHE A 78 15.13 5.63 -8.51
C PHE A 78 16.06 6.39 -9.47
N ARG A 79 16.52 5.74 -10.55
CA ARG A 79 17.27 6.41 -11.64
C ARG A 79 16.44 7.49 -12.31
N GLN A 80 15.16 7.20 -12.59
CA GLN A 80 14.24 8.18 -13.15
C GLN A 80 14.11 9.39 -12.22
N PHE A 81 13.98 9.17 -10.91
CA PHE A 81 13.96 10.25 -9.91
C PHE A 81 15.24 11.10 -9.95
N ILE A 82 16.43 10.50 -9.98
CA ILE A 82 17.71 11.23 -10.06
C ILE A 82 17.74 12.11 -11.32
N ASN A 83 17.38 11.54 -12.48
CA ASN A 83 17.38 12.25 -13.75
C ASN A 83 16.39 13.42 -13.77
N GLN A 84 15.23 13.29 -13.11
CA GLN A 84 14.19 14.32 -13.07
C GLN A 84 14.46 15.41 -12.02
N SER A 85 15.02 15.04 -10.87
CA SER A 85 15.21 15.94 -9.73
C SER A 85 16.55 16.67 -9.75
N GLY A 86 17.56 16.12 -10.44
CA GLY A 86 18.94 16.58 -10.34
C GLY A 86 19.59 16.23 -8.99
N TYR A 87 19.05 15.25 -8.26
CA TYR A 87 19.64 14.77 -7.02
C TYR A 87 21.05 14.20 -7.26
N ASP A 88 22.05 14.73 -6.54
CA ASP A 88 23.44 14.29 -6.66
C ASP A 88 23.67 12.99 -5.88
N TYR A 89 23.38 11.86 -6.53
CA TYR A 89 23.63 10.55 -5.96
C TYR A 89 25.10 10.14 -6.17
N PRO A 90 25.85 9.82 -5.10
CA PRO A 90 27.28 9.51 -5.22
C PRO A 90 27.54 8.35 -6.17
N ALA A 91 28.29 8.63 -7.25
CA ALA A 91 28.49 7.66 -8.34
C ALA A 91 29.07 6.32 -7.88
N HIS A 92 29.91 6.32 -6.84
CA HIS A 92 30.52 5.11 -6.29
C HIS A 92 29.50 4.15 -5.63
N LEU A 93 28.32 4.63 -5.24
CA LEU A 93 27.27 3.79 -4.64
C LEU A 93 26.53 2.95 -5.70
N TRP A 94 26.58 3.32 -6.99
CA TRP A 94 25.96 2.51 -8.05
C TRP A 94 26.54 1.10 -8.13
N SER A 95 27.85 0.94 -7.86
CA SER A 95 28.48 -0.38 -7.80
C SER A 95 27.91 -1.23 -6.67
N LYS A 96 27.57 -0.62 -5.53
CA LYS A 96 26.95 -1.31 -4.40
C LYS A 96 25.49 -1.65 -4.68
N VAL A 97 24.74 -0.76 -5.32
CA VAL A 97 23.37 -1.04 -5.78
C VAL A 97 23.37 -2.24 -6.71
N ALA A 98 24.30 -2.31 -7.67
CA ALA A 98 24.39 -3.42 -8.61
C ALA A 98 24.76 -4.78 -7.95
N GLU A 99 25.36 -4.78 -6.76
CA GLU A 99 25.67 -6.00 -5.99
C GLU A 99 24.40 -6.67 -5.46
N TYR A 100 23.45 -5.88 -4.96
CA TYR A 100 22.21 -6.38 -4.35
C TYR A 100 21.02 -6.36 -5.32
N SER A 101 21.02 -5.41 -6.25
CA SER A 101 19.91 -5.10 -7.16
C SER A 101 20.45 -4.96 -8.59
N PRO A 102 20.67 -6.08 -9.29
CA PRO A 102 21.44 -6.11 -10.53
C PRO A 102 20.72 -5.48 -11.74
N ALA A 103 19.41 -5.24 -11.65
CA ALA A 103 18.58 -4.79 -12.75
C ALA A 103 17.56 -3.72 -12.32
N ASP A 104 17.00 -3.01 -13.31
CA ASP A 104 16.09 -1.86 -13.14
C ASP A 104 14.74 -2.23 -12.54
N ASP A 105 14.29 -3.45 -12.73
CA ASP A 105 13.05 -4.02 -12.18
C ASP A 105 13.24 -4.59 -10.77
N TYR A 106 14.49 -4.71 -10.30
CA TYR A 106 14.78 -5.14 -8.95
C TYR A 106 14.47 -4.02 -7.97
N PRO A 107 13.95 -4.33 -6.77
CA PRO A 107 13.83 -3.35 -5.69
C PRO A 107 15.15 -2.61 -5.48
N ASP A 108 15.10 -1.31 -5.22
CA ASP A 108 16.27 -0.60 -4.75
C ASP A 108 16.69 -1.26 -3.43
N GLY A 109 17.80 -2.00 -3.49
CA GLY A 109 18.26 -2.82 -2.39
C GLY A 109 18.40 -1.97 -1.13
N PRO A 110 18.55 -2.58 0.06
CA PRO A 110 18.50 -1.84 1.32
C PRO A 110 19.49 -0.68 1.25
N THR A 111 18.95 0.53 1.08
CA THR A 111 19.69 1.77 1.21
C THR A 111 19.90 1.94 2.70
N GLY A 112 20.80 1.11 3.24
CA GLY A 112 21.22 1.10 4.63
C GLY A 112 21.96 2.39 4.96
N LEU A 113 21.19 3.46 5.12
CA LEU A 113 21.43 4.56 6.02
C LEU A 113 20.37 4.44 7.13
N GLY A 114 20.48 3.37 7.89
CA GLY A 114 19.94 3.25 9.25
C GLY A 114 21.10 3.26 10.22
#